data_AF-A0A7V9LUH6-F1
#
_entry.id   AF-A0A7V9LUH6-F1
#
_cell.length_a   1.000
_cell.length_b   1.000
_cell.length_c   1.000
_cell.angle_alpha   90.00
_cell.angle_beta   90.00
_cell.angle_gamma   90.00
#
_symmetry.space_group_name_H-M   'P 1'
#
loop_
_entity.id
_entity.type
_entity.pdbx_description
1 polymer ?
#
loop_
_entity_poly.entity_id
_entity_poly.type
_entity_poly.pdbx_seq_one_letter_code
_entity_poly.pdbx_strand_id
1 'polypeptide(L)'
;MPAGVVALAAPAQAVSADIVIAEVYGAGGNSGATLKQDFIELYNRGAAEVSVEGWSVQYASSTGVSWQVTQLVGVIPPGRSYLVGEGFGSGGT
;
A
#
# COMPACT_ATOMS: atom_id res chain seq x y z
N MET A 1 4.57 27.42 -35.50
CA MET A 1 5.08 26.89 -34.22
C MET A 1 3.89 26.75 -33.28
N PRO A 2 3.32 25.55 -33.02
CA PRO A 2 2.32 25.45 -31.97
C PRO A 2 3.01 25.60 -30.61
N ALA A 3 2.53 26.52 -29.79
CA ALA A 3 2.98 26.70 -28.42
C ALA A 3 2.52 25.49 -27.59
N GLY A 4 3.47 24.70 -27.08
CA GLY A 4 3.19 23.58 -26.18
C GLY A 4 2.82 24.09 -24.79
N VAL A 5 1.59 23.81 -24.35
CA VAL A 5 1.19 24.01 -22.96
C VAL A 5 1.93 22.97 -22.11
N VAL A 6 2.80 23.43 -21.21
CA VAL A 6 3.41 22.59 -20.17
C VAL A 6 2.38 22.44 -19.05
N ALA A 7 1.75 21.28 -18.94
CA ALA A 7 0.91 20.96 -17.78
C ALA A 7 1.81 20.67 -16.57
N LEU A 8 1.73 21.51 -15.54
CA LEU A 8 2.35 21.24 -14.26
C LEU A 8 1.56 20.10 -13.58
N ALA A 9 2.22 19.00 -13.23
CA ALA A 9 1.60 17.93 -12.46
C ALA A 9 1.19 18.48 -11.08
N ALA A 10 -0.09 18.34 -10.74
CA ALA A 10 -0.58 18.70 -9.41
C ALA A 10 0.11 17.82 -8.34
N PRO A 11 0.41 18.34 -7.14
CA PRO A 11 0.96 17.53 -6.06
C PRO A 11 0.00 16.39 -5.72
N ALA A 12 0.55 15.18 -5.53
CA ALA A 12 -0.24 14.05 -5.08
C ALA A 12 -0.82 14.34 -3.69
N GLN A 13 -2.15 14.45 -3.60
CA GLN A 13 -2.83 14.55 -2.32
C GLN A 13 -3.07 13.14 -1.79
N ALA A 14 -2.71 12.92 -0.52
CA ALA A 14 -3.07 11.68 0.15
C ALA A 14 -4.61 11.55 0.17
N VAL A 15 -5.12 10.38 -0.21
CA VAL A 15 -6.57 10.09 -0.19
C VAL A 15 -7.12 10.13 1.24
N SER A 16 -6.26 9.98 2.24
CA SER A 16 -6.59 10.14 3.65
C SER A 16 -5.47 10.83 4.42
N ALA A 17 -5.85 11.67 5.37
CA ALA A 17 -4.91 12.23 6.34
C ALA A 17 -4.60 11.24 7.49
N ASP A 18 -5.47 10.25 7.70
CA ASP A 18 -5.50 9.42 8.92
C ASP A 18 -5.03 7.99 8.69
N ILE A 19 -5.23 7.43 7.49
CA ILE A 19 -4.70 6.10 7.15
C ILE A 19 -3.28 6.24 6.62
N VAL A 20 -2.34 5.62 7.31
CA VAL A 20 -0.92 5.61 6.95
C VAL A 20 -0.43 4.19 6.74
N ILE A 21 0.62 4.01 5.95
CA ILE A 21 1.39 2.77 5.91
C ILE A 21 2.32 2.78 7.14
N ALA A 22 2.10 1.85 8.06
CA ALA A 22 2.87 1.74 9.29
C ALA A 22 4.10 0.84 9.12
N GLU A 23 3.95 -0.26 8.39
CA GLU A 23 5.03 -1.22 8.14
C GLU A 23 4.88 -1.84 6.74
N VAL A 24 6.03 -2.19 6.15
CA VAL A 24 6.10 -2.94 4.90
C VAL A 24 7.15 -4.03 5.05
N TYR A 25 6.76 -5.25 4.71
CA TYR A 25 7.67 -6.37 4.51
C TYR A 25 7.49 -6.89 3.08
N GLY A 26 8.44 -6.56 2.19
CA GLY A 26 8.36 -6.87 0.75
C GLY A 26 9.37 -7.93 0.26
N ALA A 27 9.89 -8.75 1.18
CA ALA A 27 10.86 -9.80 0.88
C ALA A 27 10.40 -11.20 1.34
N GLY A 28 9.09 -11.38 1.50
CA GLY A 28 8.36 -12.62 1.71
C GLY A 28 8.92 -13.75 0.87
N GLY A 29 9.47 -14.75 1.55
CA GLY A 29 9.98 -15.96 0.94
C GLY A 29 11.16 -15.79 -0.03
N ASN A 30 11.91 -14.69 0.06
CA ASN A 30 13.25 -14.60 -0.51
C ASN A 30 14.24 -15.48 0.29
N SER A 31 15.40 -15.79 -0.29
CA SER A 31 16.44 -16.55 0.42
C SER A 31 16.90 -15.79 1.67
N GLY A 32 16.82 -16.45 2.83
CA GLY A 32 17.12 -15.82 4.13
C GLY A 32 16.01 -14.95 4.71
N ALA A 33 14.84 -14.86 4.07
CA ALA A 33 13.69 -14.15 4.60
C ALA A 33 13.17 -14.82 5.87
N THR A 34 12.76 -14.01 6.86
CA THR A 34 12.13 -14.50 8.09
C THR A 34 10.70 -14.99 7.79
N LEU A 35 9.92 -14.18 7.08
CA LEU A 35 8.53 -14.48 6.73
C LEU A 35 8.41 -15.00 5.30
N LYS A 36 7.39 -15.82 5.06
CA LYS A 36 7.06 -16.43 3.75
C LYS A 36 6.24 -15.53 2.83
N GLN A 37 5.54 -14.56 3.41
CA GLN A 37 4.60 -13.70 2.70
C GLN A 37 4.99 -12.24 2.90
N ASP A 38 4.84 -11.48 1.83
CA ASP A 38 4.87 -10.03 1.89
C ASP A 38 3.65 -9.51 2.66
N PHE A 39 3.81 -8.40 3.36
CA PHE A 39 2.67 -7.69 3.93
C PHE A 39 2.88 -6.18 3.93
N ILE A 40 1.75 -5.49 3.95
CA ILE A 40 1.69 -4.05 4.18
C ILE A 40 0.70 -3.82 5.33
N GLU A 41 1.15 -3.15 6.39
CA GLU A 41 0.28 -2.76 7.50
C GLU A 41 -0.21 -1.33 7.30
N LEU A 42 -1.53 -1.17 7.32
CA LEU A 42 -2.19 0.13 7.37
C LEU A 42 -2.60 0.42 8.81
N TYR A 43 -2.37 1.65 9.28
CA TYR A 43 -2.76 2.08 10.62
C TYR A 43 -3.64 3.33 10.54
N ASN A 44 -4.73 3.32 11.31
CA ASN A 44 -5.57 4.50 11.50
C ASN A 44 -5.06 5.30 12.71
N ARG A 45 -4.34 6.38 12.44
CA ARG A 45 -3.86 7.33 13.47
C ARG A 45 -4.87 8.43 13.83
N GLY A 46 -6.05 8.41 13.21
CA GLY A 46 -7.14 9.34 13.45
C GLY A 46 -7.99 8.95 14.66
N ALA A 47 -9.03 9.76 14.92
CA ALA A 47 -9.95 9.57 16.04
C ALA A 47 -11.31 8.98 15.64
N ALA A 48 -11.54 8.72 14.35
CA ALA A 48 -12.77 8.14 13.81
C ALA A 48 -12.47 6.87 13.00
N GLU A 49 -13.46 6.00 12.83
CA GLU A 49 -13.34 4.86 11.91
C GLU A 49 -13.27 5.34 10.46
N VAL A 50 -12.51 4.61 9.64
CA VAL A 50 -12.37 4.90 8.21
C VAL A 50 -12.73 3.66 7.41
N SER A 51 -13.71 3.78 6.52
CA SER A 51 -13.99 2.75 5.52
C SER A 51 -12.91 2.77 4.45
N VAL A 52 -12.39 1.58 4.13
CA VAL A 52 -11.43 1.36 3.05
C VAL A 52 -12.07 0.66 1.85
N GLU A 53 -13.40 0.57 1.82
CA GLU A 53 -14.12 0.02 0.68
C GLU A 53 -13.83 0.83 -0.60
N GLY A 54 -13.46 0.11 -1.66
CA GLY A 54 -13.06 0.70 -2.94
C GLY A 54 -11.63 1.24 -2.98
N TRP A 55 -10.87 1.15 -1.88
CA TRP A 55 -9.44 1.44 -1.90
C TRP A 55 -8.65 0.20 -2.32
N SER A 56 -7.40 0.42 -2.72
CA SER A 56 -6.45 -0.65 -2.97
C SER A 56 -5.08 -0.28 -2.43
N VAL A 57 -4.35 -1.29 -1.99
CA VAL A 57 -2.89 -1.20 -1.90
C VAL A 57 -2.33 -1.58 -3.27
N GLN A 58 -1.39 -0.78 -3.76
CA GLN A 58 -0.73 -1.04 -5.03
C GLN A 58 0.77 -1.07 -4.83
N TYR A 59 1.40 -2.12 -5.35
CA TYR A 59 2.83 -2.36 -5.23
C TYR A 59 3.45 -2.62 -6.60
N ALA A 60 4.60 -2.01 -6.84
CA ALA A 60 5.45 -2.28 -7.98
C ALA A 60 6.91 -2.30 -7.51
N SER A 61 7.73 -3.09 -8.19
CA SER A 61 9.18 -3.04 -7.95
C SER A 61 9.76 -1.70 -8.41
N SER A 62 10.97 -1.37 -7.95
CA SER A 62 11.64 -0.11 -8.30
C SER A 62 11.81 0.11 -9.81
N THR A 63 11.91 -0.96 -10.59
CA THR A 63 12.01 -0.92 -12.06
C THR A 63 10.72 -1.37 -12.76
N GLY A 64 9.69 -1.72 -12.00
CA GLY A 64 8.43 -2.22 -12.52
C GLY A 64 7.56 -1.10 -13.09
N VAL A 65 6.92 -1.35 -14.22
CA VAL A 65 5.92 -0.44 -14.83
C VAL A 65 4.49 -0.94 -14.65
N SER A 66 4.33 -2.15 -14.12
CA SER A 66 3.04 -2.77 -13.82
C SER A 66 2.85 -2.86 -12.31
N TRP A 67 1.68 -2.44 -11.84
CA TRP A 67 1.31 -2.45 -10.44
C TRP A 67 0.51 -3.72 -10.12
N GLN A 68 0.90 -4.41 -9.05
CA GLN A 68 0.04 -5.38 -8.38
C GLN A 68 -0.98 -4.61 -7.56
N VAL A 69 -2.23 -5.07 -7.55
CA VAL A 69 -3.35 -4.37 -6.93
C VAL A 69 -4.08 -5.31 -5.97
N THR A 70 -4.07 -4.96 -4.69
CA THR A 70 -4.78 -5.68 -3.64
C THR A 70 -5.95 -4.82 -3.17
N GLN A 71 -7.17 -5.24 -3.51
CA GLN A 71 -8.39 -4.52 -3.14
C GLN A 71 -8.67 -4.65 -1.64
N LEU A 72 -9.04 -3.55 -1.02
CA LEU A 72 -9.35 -3.49 0.40
C LEU A 72 -10.86 -3.57 0.63
N VAL A 73 -11.22 -4.13 1.78
CA VAL A 73 -12.62 -4.22 2.23
C VAL A 73 -12.71 -3.94 3.71
N GLY A 74 -13.86 -3.40 4.12
CA GLY A 74 -14.20 -3.16 5.51
C GLY A 74 -13.76 -1.79 6.03
N VAL A 75 -13.56 -1.73 7.35
CA VAL A 75 -13.30 -0.49 8.10
C VAL A 75 -12.10 -0.67 9.01
N ILE A 76 -11.34 0.40 9.22
CA ILE A 76 -10.25 0.47 10.18
C ILE A 76 -10.69 1.39 11.33
N PRO A 77 -11.01 0.84 12.52
CA PRO A 77 -11.33 1.65 13.71
C PRO A 77 -10.15 2.56 14.12
N PRO A 78 -10.39 3.62 14.89
CA PRO A 78 -9.32 4.50 15.36
C PRO A 78 -8.32 3.71 16.23
N GLY A 79 -7.03 3.96 15.99
CA GLY A 79 -5.95 3.30 16.72
C GLY A 79 -5.77 1.81 16.41
N ARG A 80 -6.36 1.31 15.32
CA ARG A 80 -6.22 -0.09 14.87
C ARG A 80 -5.45 -0.20 13.57
N SER A 81 -4.90 -1.39 13.37
CA SER A 81 -4.21 -1.78 12.15
C SER A 81 -5.05 -2.70 11.27
N TYR A 82 -4.78 -2.66 9.98
CA TYR A 82 -5.29 -3.57 8.96
C TYR A 82 -4.09 -4.18 8.24
N LEU A 83 -3.97 -5.51 8.31
CA LEU A 83 -2.87 -6.23 7.68
C LEU A 83 -3.27 -6.67 6.29
N VAL A 84 -2.57 -6.16 5.28
CA VAL A 84 -2.74 -6.54 3.89
C VAL A 84 -1.72 -7.62 3.56
N GLY A 85 -2.21 -8.82 3.26
CA GLY A 85 -1.37 -9.90 2.75
C GLY A 85 -1.08 -9.68 1.28
N GLU A 86 0.20 -9.66 0.92
CA GLU A 86 0.67 -9.51 -0.45
C GLU A 86 1.20 -10.87 -0.97
N GLY A 87 2.15 -10.85 -1.91
CA GLY A 87 2.68 -12.05 -2.55
C GLY A 87 3.33 -13.05 -1.59
N PHE A 88 3.24 -14.34 -1.93
CA PHE A 88 4.01 -15.41 -1.28
C PHE A 88 5.30 -15.68 -2.04
N GLY A 89 6.41 -15.83 -1.33
CA GLY A 89 7.65 -16.39 -1.87
C GLY A 89 7.79 -17.88 -1.58
N SER A 90 8.87 -18.49 -2.09
CA SER A 90 9.13 -19.94 -1.95
C SER A 90 10.03 -20.29 -0.75
N GLY A 91 10.66 -19.31 -0.11
CA GLY A 91 11.48 -19.47 1.10
C GLY A 91 10.75 -18.98 2.36
N GLY A 92 11.50 -18.74 3.44
CA GLY A 92 10.95 -18.35 4.76
C GLY A 92 10.58 -19.54 5.64
N THR A 93 10.45 -19.33 6.96
CA THR A 93 10.16 -20.42 7.92
C THR A 93 8.73 -20.40 8.41
#